data_AF-A0A0C2DG45-F1
#
_entry.id   AF-A0A0C2DG45-F1
#
_cell.length_a   1.000
_cell.length_b   1.000
_cell.length_c   1.000
_cell.angle_alpha   90.00
_cell.angle_beta   90.00
_cell.angle_gamma   90.00
#
_symmetry.space_group_name_H-M   'P 1'
#
loop_
_entity.id
_entity.type
_entity.pdbx_description
1 polymer ?
#
loop_
_entity_poly.entity_id
_entity_poly.type
_entity_poly.pdbx_seq_one_letter_code
_entity_poly.pdbx_strand_id
1 'polypeptide(L)'
;MDSHELDGDTSFLTNLVKCSNPSKEFIEHDLQVTLDAIHRQVEIGTTLLTQWTYIKNDKCYLSSSPAEQLLIINRNLRAAVITKERILRLATRYILTDKLYDNRAHTGRLSLFERQDWLEADREKNRTSASSVGFRERCSDGDERSYKRSGATTGTSGAAFFFFTNQAEEGAPTTSSCNSSNELIEVKNKLKAQAEELEQLKKTLVDLTTAKRFEERESDANKDKFDAAVQPSTDQKTAQEFVQEVQEQIQERVQEQEPQVDDCDYFERMVEEVQDDEVDMAADEDVDSRRQSPVPPYDDEGPSSVKAELPSTWNAGSTSMELRQRIALLEEAREQLPFGTFGASSRGVEERVTCSFCSLTGVHCSDSCPNVRDGNERFEIVMRSDLCKYCLERCPYEVCKYRYRDCWYCARVRGTTIEDLIPRDGGHHRALCNIPDAKPIIRRRIAAAWKELEKWNALG
;
A
#
# COMPACT_ATOMS: atom_id res chain seq x y z
N MET A 1 -5.08 -1.44 4.40
CA MET A 1 -6.37 -0.98 4.98
C MET A 1 -7.29 -1.04 3.80
N ASP A 2 -8.29 -1.91 3.84
CA ASP A 2 -9.01 -2.32 2.64
C ASP A 2 -9.68 -1.10 1.97
N SER A 3 -9.43 -0.85 0.68
CA SER A 3 -9.97 0.31 -0.03
C SER A 3 -11.51 0.30 -0.02
N HIS A 4 -12.10 -0.90 0.02
CA HIS A 4 -13.55 -1.11 0.19
C HIS A 4 -14.08 -0.76 1.59
N GLU A 5 -13.25 -0.83 2.65
CA GLU A 5 -13.65 -0.34 3.98
C GLU A 5 -13.61 1.19 4.06
N LEU A 6 -12.71 1.84 3.32
CA LEU A 6 -12.64 3.31 3.21
C LEU A 6 -13.77 3.87 2.34
N ASP A 7 -14.03 3.24 1.20
CA ASP A 7 -15.08 3.67 0.25
C ASP A 7 -16.48 3.20 0.68
N GLY A 8 -16.55 2.27 1.62
CA GLY A 8 -17.78 1.82 2.26
C GLY A 8 -18.52 2.94 3.01
N ASP A 9 -17.79 3.87 3.62
CA ASP A 9 -18.39 4.96 4.41
C ASP A 9 -18.90 6.11 3.55
N THR A 10 -18.16 6.48 2.49
CA THR A 10 -18.57 7.48 1.49
C THR A 10 -19.77 6.98 0.68
N SER A 11 -19.74 5.72 0.25
CA SER A 11 -20.87 5.08 -0.43
C SER A 11 -22.08 4.93 0.50
N PHE A 12 -21.87 4.62 1.78
CA PHE A 12 -22.95 4.60 2.77
C PHE A 12 -23.61 5.97 2.93
N LEU A 13 -22.84 7.02 3.20
CA LEU A 13 -23.39 8.38 3.32
C LEU A 13 -24.11 8.80 2.03
N THR A 14 -23.55 8.46 0.88
CA THR A 14 -24.17 8.71 -0.43
C THR A 14 -25.50 7.97 -0.56
N ASN A 15 -25.57 6.71 -0.16
CA ASN A 15 -26.81 5.91 -0.19
C ASN A 15 -27.84 6.43 0.80
N LEU A 16 -27.40 6.86 1.99
CA LEU A 16 -28.25 7.44 3.02
C LEU A 16 -28.88 8.76 2.56
N VAL A 17 -28.11 9.57 1.81
CA VAL A 17 -28.57 10.83 1.22
C VAL A 17 -29.47 10.59 0.00
N LYS A 18 -29.13 9.63 -0.86
CA LYS A 18 -29.90 9.31 -2.08
C LYS A 18 -31.24 8.65 -1.77
N CYS A 19 -31.30 7.79 -0.76
CA CYS A 19 -32.54 7.19 -0.32
C CYS A 19 -33.36 8.21 0.46
N SER A 20 -34.24 8.95 -0.22
CA SER A 20 -35.06 9.99 0.43
C SER A 20 -36.00 9.40 1.50
N ASN A 21 -36.30 8.09 1.42
CA ASN A 21 -37.14 7.39 2.41
C ASN A 21 -36.71 5.92 2.67
N PRO A 22 -35.60 5.65 3.39
CA PRO A 22 -35.33 4.31 3.92
C PRO A 22 -36.49 3.79 4.78
N SER A 23 -36.77 2.49 4.64
CA SER A 23 -37.76 1.79 5.46
C SER A 23 -37.26 1.61 6.89
N LYS A 24 -38.17 1.32 7.81
CA LYS A 24 -37.87 1.03 9.21
C LYS A 24 -36.89 -0.14 9.33
N GLU A 25 -37.20 -1.23 8.64
CA GLU A 25 -36.47 -2.49 8.69
C GLU A 25 -35.04 -2.30 8.20
N PHE A 26 -34.85 -1.45 7.18
CA PHE A 26 -33.52 -1.11 6.69
C PHE A 26 -32.69 -0.38 7.76
N ILE A 27 -33.26 0.63 8.42
CA ILE A 27 -32.57 1.42 9.44
C ILE A 27 -32.23 0.55 10.65
N GLU A 28 -33.16 -0.26 11.14
CA GLU A 28 -32.95 -1.18 12.27
C GLU A 28 -31.90 -2.23 11.96
N HIS A 29 -31.93 -2.80 10.76
CA HIS A 29 -30.92 -3.75 10.31
C HIS A 29 -29.53 -3.10 10.20
N ASP A 30 -29.43 -1.90 9.61
CA ASP A 30 -28.16 -1.17 9.51
C ASP A 30 -27.56 -0.84 10.88
N LEU A 31 -28.40 -0.39 11.83
CA LEU A 31 -27.99 -0.14 13.20
C LEU A 31 -27.48 -1.40 13.89
N GLN A 32 -28.19 -2.52 13.76
CA GLN A 32 -27.76 -3.79 14.36
C GLN A 32 -26.44 -4.28 13.77
N VAL A 33 -26.29 -4.28 12.44
CA VAL A 33 -25.07 -4.71 11.76
C VAL A 33 -23.88 -3.83 12.15
N THR A 34 -24.10 -2.51 12.23
CA THR A 34 -23.07 -1.55 12.63
C THR A 34 -22.67 -1.76 14.08
N LEU A 35 -23.63 -1.98 14.99
CA LEU A 35 -23.36 -2.25 16.40
C LEU A 35 -22.59 -3.57 16.60
N ASP A 36 -22.99 -4.64 15.92
CA ASP A 36 -22.29 -5.93 15.95
C ASP A 36 -20.86 -5.79 15.38
N ALA A 37 -20.63 -4.91 14.40
CA ALA A 37 -19.31 -4.58 13.92
C ALA A 37 -18.48 -3.80 14.97
N ILE A 38 -19.08 -2.83 15.67
CA ILE A 38 -18.43 -2.11 16.77
C ILE A 38 -17.99 -3.09 17.86
N HIS A 39 -18.87 -4.00 18.30
CA HIS A 39 -18.53 -5.00 19.32
C HIS A 39 -17.34 -5.87 18.90
N ARG A 40 -17.32 -6.35 17.66
CA ARG A 40 -16.17 -7.11 17.12
C ARG A 40 -14.87 -6.30 17.15
N GLN A 41 -14.90 -5.02 16.79
CA GLN A 41 -13.71 -4.17 16.87
C GLN A 41 -13.27 -3.90 18.32
N VAL A 42 -14.20 -3.77 19.26
CA VAL A 42 -13.90 -3.65 20.70
C VAL A 42 -13.24 -4.93 21.23
N GLU A 43 -13.71 -6.11 20.82
CA GLU A 43 -13.08 -7.40 21.17
C GLU A 43 -11.64 -7.50 20.65
N ILE A 44 -11.41 -7.07 19.39
CA ILE A 44 -10.06 -6.97 18.81
C ILE A 44 -9.21 -6.00 19.63
N GLY A 45 -9.72 -4.81 19.94
CA GLY A 45 -9.02 -3.81 20.75
C GLY A 45 -8.63 -4.35 22.13
N THR A 46 -9.51 -5.12 22.75
CA THR A 46 -9.23 -5.73 24.06
C THR A 46 -8.20 -6.86 23.95
N THR A 47 -8.18 -7.58 22.83
CA THR A 47 -7.15 -8.59 22.53
C THR A 47 -5.78 -7.92 22.34
N LEU A 48 -5.70 -6.82 21.59
CA LEU A 48 -4.48 -6.02 21.43
C LEU A 48 -3.97 -5.49 22.77
N LEU A 49 -4.87 -5.00 23.63
CA LEU A 49 -4.50 -4.58 24.98
C LEU A 49 -3.91 -5.74 25.81
N THR A 50 -4.52 -6.93 25.72
CA THR A 50 -4.01 -8.12 26.42
C THR A 50 -2.64 -8.54 25.90
N GLN A 51 -2.45 -8.51 24.58
CA GLN A 51 -1.16 -8.78 23.94
C GLN A 51 -0.10 -7.77 24.36
N TRP A 52 -0.44 -6.49 24.42
CA TRP A 52 0.46 -5.45 24.89
C TRP A 52 0.92 -5.70 26.32
N THR A 53 -0.02 -6.02 27.22
CA THR A 53 0.31 -6.38 28.61
C THR A 53 1.20 -7.61 28.70
N TYR A 54 1.02 -8.59 27.81
CA TYR A 54 1.91 -9.75 27.73
C TYR A 54 3.31 -9.36 27.23
N ILE A 55 3.42 -8.67 26.10
CA ILE A 55 4.69 -8.22 25.50
C ILE A 55 5.52 -7.42 26.49
N LYS A 56 4.89 -6.48 27.22
CA LYS A 56 5.57 -5.64 28.20
C LYS A 56 6.21 -6.45 29.35
N ASN A 57 5.65 -7.60 29.68
CA ASN A 57 6.13 -8.47 30.76
C ASN A 57 6.92 -9.69 30.25
N ASP A 58 7.05 -9.86 28.94
CA ASP A 58 7.74 -11.00 28.35
C ASP A 58 9.26 -10.83 28.45
N LYS A 59 9.92 -11.81 29.05
CA LYS A 59 11.38 -11.84 29.20
C LYS A 59 12.08 -11.89 27.84
N CYS A 60 11.49 -12.60 26.87
CA CYS A 60 12.08 -12.74 25.53
C CYS A 60 12.13 -11.37 24.83
N TYR A 61 11.03 -10.63 24.91
CA TYR A 61 10.95 -9.25 24.43
C TYR A 61 11.99 -8.35 25.13
N LEU A 62 12.09 -8.40 26.46
CA LEU A 62 13.05 -7.59 27.21
C LEU A 62 14.52 -7.92 26.88
N SER A 63 14.80 -9.17 26.50
CA SER A 63 16.14 -9.61 26.08
C SER A 63 16.44 -9.41 24.59
N SER A 64 15.43 -9.08 23.78
CA SER A 64 15.60 -8.88 22.33
C SER A 64 16.36 -7.60 22.02
N SER A 65 16.91 -7.51 20.81
CA SER A 65 17.63 -6.31 20.37
C SER A 65 16.71 -5.08 20.32
N PRO A 66 17.22 -3.85 20.51
CA PRO A 66 16.38 -2.65 20.43
C PRO A 66 15.60 -2.51 19.11
N ALA A 67 16.17 -3.02 18.00
CA ALA A 67 15.49 -3.03 16.70
C ALA A 67 14.27 -3.96 16.69
N GLU A 68 14.41 -5.19 17.20
CA GLU A 68 13.29 -6.15 17.31
C GLU A 68 12.21 -5.64 18.27
N GLN A 69 12.60 -5.05 19.40
CA GLN A 69 11.67 -4.44 20.34
C GLN A 69 10.83 -3.35 19.65
N LEU A 70 11.49 -2.46 18.90
CA LEU A 70 10.82 -1.39 18.18
C LEU A 70 9.85 -1.92 17.12
N LEU A 71 10.24 -2.98 16.38
CA LEU A 71 9.38 -3.61 15.38
C LEU A 71 8.11 -4.20 16.02
N ILE A 72 8.25 -4.90 17.15
CA ILE A 72 7.12 -5.50 17.88
C ILE A 72 6.18 -4.40 18.41
N ILE A 73 6.73 -3.34 19.04
CA ILE A 73 5.94 -2.19 19.51
C ILE A 73 5.19 -1.55 18.33
N ASN A 74 5.90 -1.24 17.25
CA ASN A 74 5.33 -0.53 16.10
C ASN A 74 4.18 -1.32 15.48
N ARG A 75 4.36 -2.63 15.30
CA ARG A 75 3.29 -3.52 14.82
C ARG A 75 2.05 -3.48 15.72
N ASN A 76 2.23 -3.56 17.04
CA ASN A 76 1.12 -3.57 18.00
C ASN A 76 0.40 -2.21 18.03
N LEU A 77 1.16 -1.10 18.08
CA LEU A 77 0.62 0.26 18.02
C LEU A 77 -0.15 0.52 16.73
N ARG A 78 0.38 0.10 15.58
CA ARG A 78 -0.29 0.26 14.29
C ARG A 78 -1.63 -0.49 14.27
N ALA A 79 -1.67 -1.73 14.74
CA ALA A 79 -2.91 -2.49 14.85
C ALA A 79 -3.92 -1.82 15.79
N ALA A 80 -3.46 -1.27 16.91
CA ALA A 80 -4.31 -0.54 17.85
C ALA A 80 -4.87 0.75 17.25
N VAL A 81 -4.05 1.52 16.53
CA VAL A 81 -4.48 2.75 15.83
C VAL A 81 -5.53 2.43 14.76
N ILE A 82 -5.29 1.42 13.92
CA ILE A 82 -6.26 0.99 12.90
C ILE A 82 -7.58 0.56 13.54
N THR A 83 -7.53 -0.23 14.62
CA THR A 83 -8.72 -0.68 15.34
C THR A 83 -9.49 0.50 15.93
N LYS A 84 -8.80 1.47 16.52
CA LYS A 84 -9.40 2.71 17.03
C LYS A 84 -10.11 3.50 15.93
N GLU A 85 -9.46 3.70 14.77
CA GLU A 85 -10.06 4.42 13.64
C GLU A 85 -11.32 3.69 13.13
N ARG A 86 -11.30 2.36 13.05
CA ARG A 86 -12.49 1.56 12.69
C ARG A 86 -13.64 1.74 13.69
N ILE A 87 -13.36 1.70 14.99
CA ILE A 87 -14.36 1.95 16.02
C ILE A 87 -14.97 3.35 15.85
N LEU A 88 -14.15 4.38 15.63
CA LEU A 88 -14.62 5.76 15.47
C LEU A 88 -15.51 5.94 14.25
N ARG A 89 -15.17 5.32 13.12
CA ARG A 89 -15.99 5.36 11.90
C ARG A 89 -17.33 4.66 12.08
N LEU A 90 -17.30 3.42 12.58
CA LEU A 90 -18.52 2.65 12.84
C LEU A 90 -19.42 3.34 13.88
N ALA A 91 -18.84 3.90 14.94
CA ALA A 91 -19.59 4.66 15.95
C ALA A 91 -20.23 5.92 15.35
N THR A 92 -19.50 6.64 14.49
CA THR A 92 -20.02 7.82 13.80
C THR A 92 -21.19 7.44 12.89
N ARG A 93 -21.06 6.37 12.10
CA ARG A 93 -22.13 5.82 11.27
C ARG A 93 -23.36 5.45 12.12
N TYR A 94 -23.16 4.70 13.21
CA TYR A 94 -24.23 4.32 14.11
C TYR A 94 -24.99 5.54 14.64
N ILE A 95 -24.28 6.56 15.12
CA ILE A 95 -24.87 7.80 15.63
C ILE A 95 -25.66 8.53 14.55
N LEU A 96 -25.13 8.63 13.32
CA LEU A 96 -25.82 9.30 12.22
C LEU A 96 -27.08 8.53 11.79
N THR A 97 -27.02 7.21 11.67
CA THR A 97 -28.18 6.37 11.36
C THR A 97 -29.24 6.45 12.47
N ASP A 98 -28.84 6.44 13.74
CA ASP A 98 -29.76 6.56 14.88
C ASP A 98 -30.44 7.94 14.91
N LYS A 99 -29.68 9.02 14.63
CA LYS A 99 -30.25 10.37 14.49
C LYS A 99 -31.20 10.50 13.33
N LEU A 100 -30.95 9.81 12.21
CA LEU A 100 -31.88 9.73 11.09
C LEU A 100 -33.18 9.02 11.51
N TYR A 101 -33.07 7.90 12.23
CA TYR A 101 -34.24 7.20 12.77
C TYR A 101 -35.04 8.13 13.69
N ASP A 102 -34.38 8.75 14.65
CA ASP A 102 -34.99 9.66 15.61
C ASP A 102 -35.76 10.80 14.92
N ASN A 103 -35.15 11.46 13.94
CA ASN A 103 -35.80 12.54 13.18
C ASN A 103 -37.04 12.04 12.40
N ARG A 104 -36.97 10.85 11.80
CA ARG A 104 -38.11 10.23 11.10
C ARG A 104 -39.24 9.87 12.05
N ALA A 105 -38.92 9.42 13.25
CA ALA A 105 -39.92 9.14 14.26
C ALA A 105 -40.60 10.43 14.76
N HIS A 106 -39.83 11.49 15.00
CA HIS A 106 -40.36 12.81 15.40
C HIS A 106 -41.23 13.48 14.32
N THR A 107 -40.91 13.28 13.05
CA THR A 107 -41.74 13.76 11.93
C THR A 107 -42.99 12.92 11.69
N GLY A 108 -43.23 11.87 12.50
CA GLY A 108 -44.37 10.97 12.39
C GLY A 108 -44.29 10.02 11.19
N ARG A 109 -43.13 9.93 10.53
CA ARG A 109 -42.91 9.00 9.41
C ARG A 109 -42.63 7.58 9.89
N LEU A 110 -42.10 7.44 11.11
CA LEU A 110 -41.90 6.17 11.80
C LEU A 110 -42.51 6.27 13.21
N SER A 111 -42.79 5.13 13.85
CA SER A 111 -43.32 5.12 15.22
C SER A 111 -42.21 5.38 16.25
N LEU A 112 -42.42 6.36 17.13
CA LEU A 112 -41.53 6.61 18.27
C LEU A 112 -41.50 5.44 19.27
N PHE A 113 -42.64 4.78 19.48
CA PHE A 113 -42.74 3.64 20.39
C PHE A 113 -41.92 2.46 19.89
N GLU A 114 -41.97 2.18 18.59
CA GLU A 114 -41.23 1.06 18.01
C GLU A 114 -39.71 1.27 18.08
N ARG A 115 -39.24 2.51 17.87
CA ARG A 115 -37.82 2.84 18.08
C ARG A 115 -37.38 2.61 19.53
N GLN A 116 -38.23 2.97 20.49
CA GLN A 116 -37.94 2.77 21.91
C GLN A 116 -37.89 1.28 22.25
N ASP A 117 -38.86 0.50 21.79
CA ASP A 117 -38.90 -0.96 21.97
C ASP A 117 -37.64 -1.63 21.38
N TRP A 118 -37.19 -1.18 20.20
CA TRP A 118 -35.97 -1.66 19.57
C TRP A 118 -34.72 -1.37 20.42
N LEU A 119 -34.57 -0.13 20.91
CA LEU A 119 -33.46 0.26 21.79
C LEU A 119 -33.46 -0.51 23.11
N GLU A 120 -34.63 -0.82 23.65
CA GLU A 120 -34.75 -1.61 24.88
C GLU A 120 -34.41 -3.08 24.65
N ALA A 121 -34.87 -3.67 23.55
CA ALA A 121 -34.53 -5.05 23.17
C ALA A 121 -33.02 -5.22 22.96
N ASP A 122 -32.37 -4.25 22.29
CA ASP A 122 -30.92 -4.26 22.10
C ASP A 122 -30.15 -4.13 23.43
N ARG A 123 -30.58 -3.23 24.32
CA ARG A 123 -29.97 -3.10 25.66
C ARG A 123 -30.04 -4.40 26.45
N GLU A 124 -31.14 -5.13 26.36
CA GLU A 124 -31.31 -6.39 27.07
C GLU A 124 -30.43 -7.51 26.49
N LYS A 125 -30.31 -7.57 25.16
CA LYS A 125 -29.38 -8.47 24.45
C LYS A 125 -27.91 -8.17 24.81
N ASN A 126 -27.57 -6.89 24.99
CA ASN A 126 -26.22 -6.49 25.37
C ASN A 126 -25.93 -6.70 26.85
N ARG A 127 -26.91 -6.53 27.75
CA ARG A 127 -26.77 -6.87 29.19
C ARG A 127 -26.49 -8.35 29.41
N THR A 128 -27.22 -9.22 28.72
CA THR A 128 -27.01 -10.67 28.79
C THR A 128 -25.61 -11.04 28.28
N SER A 129 -25.15 -10.41 27.20
CA SER A 129 -23.80 -10.61 26.66
C SER A 129 -22.69 -10.08 27.59
N ALA A 130 -22.86 -8.88 28.17
CA ALA A 130 -21.88 -8.26 29.07
C ALA A 130 -21.70 -9.01 30.40
N SER A 131 -22.73 -9.73 30.88
CA SER A 131 -22.62 -10.57 32.09
C SER A 131 -21.56 -11.68 31.98
N SER A 132 -21.19 -12.08 30.75
CA SER A 132 -20.09 -13.03 30.50
C SER A 132 -18.70 -12.38 30.50
N VAL A 133 -18.61 -11.06 30.40
CA VAL A 133 -17.35 -10.28 30.24
C VAL A 133 -16.94 -9.53 31.52
N GLY A 134 -17.77 -9.55 32.57
CA GLY A 134 -17.57 -8.84 33.85
C GLY A 134 -16.31 -9.20 34.67
N PHE A 135 -15.44 -10.07 34.17
CA PHE A 135 -14.10 -10.30 34.72
C PHE A 135 -13.08 -9.23 34.26
N ARG A 136 -13.35 -8.46 33.20
CA ARG A 136 -12.34 -7.62 32.52
C ARG A 136 -12.32 -6.14 32.93
N GLU A 137 -13.42 -5.60 33.45
CA GLU A 137 -13.57 -4.16 33.71
C GLU A 137 -12.84 -3.68 34.97
N ARG A 138 -12.56 -4.57 35.93
CA ARG A 138 -11.83 -4.24 37.18
C ARG A 138 -10.33 -3.98 36.98
N CYS A 139 -9.73 -4.40 35.87
CA CYS A 139 -8.31 -4.13 35.59
C CYS A 139 -8.10 -2.74 34.97
N SER A 140 -9.03 -2.26 34.16
CA SER A 140 -8.90 -1.00 33.42
C SER A 140 -8.99 0.24 34.33
N ASP A 141 -9.83 0.21 35.37
CA ASP A 141 -9.99 1.33 36.32
C ASP A 141 -8.72 1.60 37.17
N GLY A 142 -7.91 0.56 37.39
CA GLY A 142 -6.63 0.68 38.10
C GLY A 142 -5.57 1.39 37.25
N ASP A 143 -5.48 1.01 35.98
CA ASP A 143 -4.49 1.55 35.04
C ASP A 143 -4.86 2.95 34.54
N GLU A 144 -6.15 3.25 34.35
CA GLU A 144 -6.60 4.57 33.96
C GLU A 144 -6.40 5.62 35.08
N ARG A 145 -6.52 5.23 36.36
CA ARG A 145 -6.15 6.10 37.48
C ARG A 145 -4.65 6.33 37.57
N SER A 146 -3.83 5.33 37.21
CA SER A 146 -2.37 5.47 37.15
C SER A 146 -1.95 6.42 36.02
N TYR A 147 -2.62 6.35 34.87
CA TYR A 147 -2.38 7.20 33.71
C TYR A 147 -2.94 8.63 33.89
N LYS A 148 -4.12 8.80 34.48
CA LYS A 148 -4.69 10.12 34.79
C LYS A 148 -3.92 10.86 35.87
N ARG A 149 -3.32 10.14 36.83
CA ARG A 149 -2.44 10.74 37.85
C ARG A 149 -1.09 11.19 37.27
N SER A 150 -0.67 10.66 36.12
CA SER A 150 0.52 11.08 35.37
C SER A 150 0.23 12.07 34.23
N GLY A 151 -1.02 12.17 33.77
CA GLY A 151 -1.46 13.08 32.71
C GLY A 151 -1.86 14.50 33.16
N ALA A 152 -1.83 14.82 34.46
CA ALA A 152 -2.18 16.15 34.98
C ALA A 152 -1.09 17.22 34.78
N THR A 153 0.04 16.87 34.17
CA THR A 153 1.06 17.81 33.68
C THR A 153 1.33 17.51 32.20
N THR A 154 0.54 18.12 31.33
CA THR A 154 0.73 18.14 29.87
C THR A 154 2.05 18.84 29.51
N GLY A 155 2.75 18.55 28.43
CA GLY A 155 2.59 17.59 27.36
C GLY A 155 3.75 17.80 26.38
N THR A 156 4.47 16.75 26.00
CA THR A 156 5.31 16.67 24.79
C THR A 156 5.96 15.29 24.72
N SER A 157 6.20 14.82 23.50
CA SER A 157 6.77 13.50 23.14
C SER A 157 8.15 13.18 23.77
N GLY A 158 8.77 14.11 24.49
CA GLY A 158 10.04 13.90 25.20
C GLY A 158 9.92 13.19 26.56
N ALA A 159 8.71 13.07 27.12
CA ALA A 159 8.52 12.53 28.47
C ALA A 159 8.65 11.00 28.57
N ALA A 160 8.35 10.26 27.49
CA ALA A 160 8.55 8.80 27.48
C ALA A 160 10.03 8.43 27.66
N PHE A 161 10.93 9.22 27.07
CA PHE A 161 12.38 9.03 27.19
C PHE A 161 12.89 9.33 28.62
N PHE A 162 12.38 10.39 29.26
CA PHE A 162 12.73 10.74 30.65
C PHE A 162 12.26 9.69 31.67
N PHE A 163 11.13 9.02 31.40
CA PHE A 163 10.59 7.97 32.26
C PHE A 163 11.45 6.69 32.23
N PHE A 164 12.03 6.33 31.07
CA PHE A 164 12.94 5.19 30.95
C PHE A 164 14.31 5.42 31.58
N THR A 165 14.85 6.65 31.56
CA THR A 165 16.13 6.96 32.20
C THR A 165 16.05 6.98 33.73
N ASN A 166 14.94 7.43 34.31
CA ASN A 166 14.81 7.49 35.78
C ASN A 166 14.52 6.11 36.41
N GLN A 167 13.86 5.18 35.71
CA GLN A 167 13.64 3.82 36.24
C GLN A 167 14.91 2.96 36.23
N ALA A 168 15.89 3.26 35.39
CA ALA A 168 17.19 2.59 35.41
C ALA A 168 18.05 2.99 36.63
N GLU A 169 17.82 4.15 37.23
CA GLU A 169 18.55 4.64 38.40
C GLU A 169 18.01 4.07 39.73
N GLU A 170 16.72 3.74 39.83
CA GLU A 170 16.11 3.24 41.07
C GLU A 170 16.30 1.73 41.30
N GLY A 171 16.84 0.99 40.32
CA GLY A 171 16.99 -0.47 40.37
C GLY A 171 18.42 -1.02 40.51
N ALA A 172 19.46 -0.18 40.50
CA ALA A 172 20.84 -0.66 40.46
C ALA A 172 21.47 -0.77 41.87
N PRO A 173 21.92 -1.96 42.31
CA PRO A 173 22.66 -2.10 43.55
C PRO A 173 24.02 -1.38 43.43
N THR A 174 24.29 -0.48 44.37
CA THR A 174 25.51 0.31 44.47
C THR A 174 26.73 -0.58 44.73
N THR A 175 27.43 -1.00 43.68
CA THR A 175 28.82 -1.44 43.79
C THR A 175 29.63 -1.01 42.56
N SER A 176 30.55 -0.06 42.80
CA SER A 176 31.84 0.13 42.12
C SER A 176 31.90 0.12 40.58
N SER A 177 31.82 1.30 39.96
CA SER A 177 32.68 1.68 38.82
C SER A 177 32.52 3.17 38.51
N CYS A 178 33.57 3.97 38.68
CA CYS A 178 33.53 5.45 38.64
C CYS A 178 33.83 6.07 37.25
N ASN A 179 33.87 5.29 36.17
CA ASN A 179 34.16 5.83 34.83
C ASN A 179 32.92 5.95 33.91
N SER A 180 31.84 5.20 34.16
CA SER A 180 30.62 5.23 33.32
C SER A 180 29.70 6.45 33.58
N SER A 181 29.88 7.14 34.71
CA SER A 181 29.05 8.29 35.08
C SER A 181 29.32 9.52 34.21
N ASN A 182 30.57 9.75 33.81
CA ASN A 182 30.94 10.91 32.99
C ASN A 182 30.47 10.78 31.54
N GLU A 183 30.53 9.58 30.96
CA GLU A 183 30.00 9.30 29.62
C GLU A 183 28.47 9.47 29.58
N LEU A 184 27.76 9.06 30.64
CA LEU A 184 26.32 9.25 30.75
C LEU A 184 25.94 10.75 30.81
N ILE A 185 26.72 11.55 31.54
CA ILE A 185 26.55 13.00 31.61
C ILE A 185 26.80 13.65 30.23
N GLU A 186 27.83 13.20 29.51
CA GLU A 186 28.13 13.69 28.17
C GLU A 186 27.02 13.37 27.17
N VAL A 187 26.51 12.13 27.17
CA VAL A 187 25.39 11.71 26.33
C VAL A 187 24.13 12.52 26.66
N LYS A 188 23.84 12.74 27.95
CA LYS A 188 22.71 13.57 28.41
C LYS A 188 22.82 15.02 27.93
N ASN A 189 24.02 15.57 27.91
CA ASN A 189 24.26 16.93 27.40
C ASN A 189 24.11 17.00 25.87
N LYS A 190 24.61 16.01 25.13
CA LYS A 190 24.40 15.91 23.67
C LYS A 190 22.92 15.79 23.32
N LEU A 191 22.16 15.01 24.10
CA LEU A 191 20.73 14.83 23.89
C LEU A 191 19.93 16.13 24.13
N LYS A 192 20.31 16.91 25.15
CA LYS A 192 19.73 18.25 25.38
C LYS A 192 20.02 19.21 24.24
N ALA A 193 21.25 19.23 23.73
CA ALA A 193 21.62 20.05 22.59
C ALA A 193 20.81 19.69 21.33
N GLN A 194 20.63 18.40 21.04
CA GLN A 194 19.79 17.95 19.93
C GLN A 194 18.31 18.33 20.10
N ALA A 195 17.79 18.31 21.32
CA ALA A 195 16.42 18.73 21.59
C ALA A 195 16.23 20.24 21.33
N GLU A 196 17.22 21.06 21.67
CA GLU A 196 17.21 22.50 21.38
C GLU A 196 17.31 22.79 19.88
N GLU A 197 18.15 22.06 19.14
CA GLU A 197 18.25 22.16 17.68
C GLU A 197 16.92 21.80 16.98
N LEU A 198 16.24 20.74 17.42
CA LEU A 198 14.94 20.35 16.88
C LEU A 198 13.86 21.42 17.14
N GLU A 199 13.90 22.07 18.29
CA GLU A 199 12.95 23.15 18.60
C GLU A 199 13.22 24.40 17.76
N GLN A 200 14.50 24.71 17.49
CA GLN A 200 14.87 25.77 16.55
C GLN A 200 14.41 25.45 15.12
N LEU A 201 14.62 24.23 14.64
CA LEU A 201 14.16 23.79 13.31
C LEU A 201 12.64 23.88 13.14
N LYS A 202 11.87 23.48 14.16
CA LYS A 202 10.41 23.66 14.15
C LYS A 202 10.00 25.11 14.01
N LYS A 203 10.67 26.01 14.74
CA LYS A 203 10.42 27.45 14.64
C LYS A 203 10.70 27.96 13.23
N THR A 204 11.83 27.57 12.64
CA THR A 204 12.18 27.93 11.25
C THR A 204 11.16 27.42 10.23
N LEU A 205 10.61 26.22 10.41
CA LEU A 205 9.56 25.69 9.54
C LEU A 205 8.27 26.50 9.63
N VAL A 206 7.86 26.93 10.83
CA VAL A 206 6.69 27.80 11.01
C VAL A 206 6.90 29.15 10.32
N ASP A 207 8.09 29.73 10.46
CA ASP A 207 8.45 31.00 9.81
C ASP A 207 8.46 30.88 8.28
N LEU A 208 9.01 29.78 7.73
CA LEU A 208 8.97 29.50 6.29
C LEU A 208 7.54 29.30 5.77
N THR A 209 6.71 28.57 6.53
CA THR A 209 5.32 28.30 6.14
C THR A 209 4.47 29.58 6.16
N THR A 210 4.73 30.48 7.11
CA THR A 210 4.06 31.78 7.17
C THR A 210 4.55 32.70 6.04
N ALA A 211 5.85 32.75 5.75
CA ALA A 211 6.39 33.49 4.61
C ALA A 211 5.78 33.04 3.27
N LYS A 212 5.70 31.72 3.04
CA LYS A 212 5.08 31.16 1.82
C LYS A 212 3.61 31.57 1.65
N ARG A 213 2.84 31.62 2.74
CA ARG A 213 1.44 32.10 2.71
C ARG A 213 1.31 33.59 2.40
N PHE A 214 2.32 34.40 2.73
CA PHE A 214 2.34 35.80 2.33
C PHE A 214 2.63 35.96 0.83
N GLU A 215 3.56 35.17 0.28
CA GLU A 215 3.88 35.17 -1.15
C GLU A 215 2.71 34.69 -2.01
N GLU A 216 2.02 33.62 -1.59
CA GLU A 216 0.83 33.10 -2.30
C GLU A 216 -0.29 34.15 -2.38
N ARG A 217 -0.53 34.91 -1.30
CA ARG A 217 -1.53 36.00 -1.27
C ARG A 217 -1.16 37.18 -2.17
N GLU A 218 0.12 37.52 -2.31
CA GLU A 218 0.55 38.54 -3.27
C GLU A 218 0.40 38.08 -4.72
N SER A 219 0.60 36.78 -4.99
CA SER A 219 0.44 36.21 -6.33
C SER A 219 -1.03 36.18 -6.79
N ASP A 220 -1.96 35.87 -5.88
CA ASP A 220 -3.41 35.85 -6.17
C ASP A 220 -3.95 37.26 -6.41
N ALA A 221 -3.49 38.27 -5.65
CA ALA A 221 -3.88 39.66 -5.83
C ALA A 221 -3.45 40.26 -7.19
N ASN A 222 -2.43 39.68 -7.85
CA ASN A 222 -2.01 40.07 -9.19
C ASN A 222 -2.77 39.32 -10.30
N LYS A 223 -3.35 38.15 -10.01
CA LYS A 223 -4.08 37.33 -10.97
C LYS A 223 -5.46 37.91 -11.29
N ASP A 224 -6.13 38.50 -10.29
CA ASP A 224 -7.42 39.19 -10.44
C ASP A 224 -7.38 40.43 -11.36
N LYS A 225 -6.19 40.91 -11.74
CA LYS A 225 -6.04 42.01 -12.71
C LYS A 225 -5.96 41.54 -14.16
N PHE A 226 -5.78 40.24 -14.43
CA PHE A 226 -5.57 39.72 -15.79
C PHE A 226 -6.84 39.10 -16.41
N ASP A 227 -7.81 38.68 -15.60
CA ASP A 227 -9.02 37.98 -16.08
C ASP A 227 -10.18 38.91 -16.50
N ALA A 228 -9.99 40.23 -16.47
CA ALA A 228 -11.00 41.20 -16.91
C ALA A 228 -11.08 41.41 -18.44
N ALA A 229 -10.32 40.65 -19.24
CA ALA A 229 -10.21 40.87 -20.69
C ALA A 229 -10.22 39.58 -21.52
N VAL A 230 -11.27 38.75 -21.42
CA VAL A 230 -11.54 37.71 -22.44
C VAL A 230 -13.04 37.67 -22.74
N GLN A 231 -13.39 38.01 -23.99
CA GLN A 231 -14.74 37.86 -24.52
C GLN A 231 -15.05 36.39 -24.85
N PRO A 232 -16.30 35.91 -24.65
CA PRO A 232 -16.69 34.57 -25.04
C PRO A 232 -17.11 34.53 -26.52
N SER A 233 -16.49 33.62 -27.29
CA SER A 233 -16.98 33.20 -28.60
C SER A 233 -17.90 31.99 -28.43
N THR A 234 -18.99 32.00 -29.20
CA THR A 234 -20.09 31.05 -29.16
C THR A 234 -19.86 29.93 -30.16
N ASP A 235 -19.72 28.69 -29.69
CA ASP A 235 -20.02 27.48 -30.47
C ASP A 235 -20.90 26.55 -29.62
N GLN A 236 -22.18 26.48 -29.99
CA GLN A 236 -23.16 25.59 -29.35
C GLN A 236 -22.98 24.16 -29.89
N LYS A 237 -22.21 23.34 -29.17
CA LYS A 237 -22.40 21.88 -29.22
C LYS A 237 -23.69 21.53 -28.49
N THR A 238 -24.53 20.70 -29.11
CA THR A 238 -25.78 20.22 -28.52
C THR A 238 -25.51 19.37 -27.27
N ALA A 239 -26.30 19.60 -26.22
CA ALA A 239 -26.13 18.96 -24.90
C ALA A 239 -26.09 17.42 -24.94
N GLN A 240 -26.66 16.81 -25.98
CA GLN A 240 -26.70 15.36 -26.14
C GLN A 240 -25.36 14.76 -26.57
N GLU A 241 -24.58 15.45 -27.43
CA GLU A 241 -23.24 15.02 -27.82
C GLU A 241 -22.24 15.19 -26.67
N PHE A 242 -22.41 16.25 -25.87
CA PHE A 242 -21.60 16.47 -24.67
C PHE A 242 -21.82 15.38 -23.63
N VAL A 243 -23.08 14.95 -23.41
CA VAL A 243 -23.37 13.87 -22.46
C VAL A 243 -22.79 12.53 -22.95
N GLN A 244 -22.81 12.26 -24.25
CA GLN A 244 -22.27 11.01 -24.79
C GLN A 244 -20.73 10.97 -24.76
N GLU A 245 -20.08 12.09 -25.10
CA GLU A 245 -18.61 12.25 -25.03
C GLU A 245 -18.11 12.18 -23.57
N VAL A 246 -18.85 12.78 -22.62
CA VAL A 246 -18.55 12.69 -21.19
C VAL A 246 -18.76 11.26 -20.66
N GLN A 247 -19.77 10.54 -21.16
CA GLN A 247 -20.06 9.18 -20.71
C GLN A 247 -19.02 8.15 -21.21
N GLU A 248 -18.53 8.29 -22.44
CA GLU A 248 -17.40 7.50 -22.94
C GLU A 248 -16.10 7.82 -22.20
N GLN A 249 -15.78 9.11 -21.96
CA GLN A 249 -14.59 9.49 -21.19
C GLN A 249 -14.65 9.03 -19.72
N ILE A 250 -15.84 8.98 -19.11
CA ILE A 250 -16.02 8.43 -17.76
C ILE A 250 -15.82 6.91 -17.77
N GLN A 251 -16.30 6.19 -18.79
CA GLN A 251 -16.17 4.74 -18.88
C GLN A 251 -14.73 4.29 -19.15
N GLU A 252 -13.98 5.08 -19.91
CA GLU A 252 -12.54 4.88 -20.15
C GLU A 252 -11.71 5.20 -18.89
N ARG A 253 -12.01 6.31 -18.19
CA ARG A 253 -11.34 6.69 -16.92
C ARG A 253 -11.64 5.78 -15.73
N VAL A 254 -12.79 5.11 -15.71
CA VAL A 254 -13.14 4.14 -14.65
C VAL A 254 -12.35 2.83 -14.80
N GLN A 255 -11.81 2.51 -15.99
CA GLN A 255 -10.90 1.36 -16.17
C GLN A 255 -9.42 1.71 -16.02
N GLU A 256 -9.04 2.98 -16.09
CA GLU A 256 -7.67 3.46 -15.88
C GLU A 256 -7.34 3.85 -14.43
N GLN A 257 -8.27 3.73 -13.49
CA GLN A 257 -7.94 3.91 -12.07
C GLN A 257 -6.96 2.82 -11.63
N GLU A 258 -5.75 3.24 -11.22
CA GLU A 258 -4.77 2.34 -10.62
C GLU A 258 -5.45 1.56 -9.48
N PRO A 259 -5.32 0.22 -9.46
CA PRO A 259 -5.83 -0.55 -8.34
C PRO A 259 -5.14 -0.04 -7.08
N GLN A 260 -5.92 0.53 -6.14
CA GLN A 260 -5.40 0.86 -4.82
C GLN A 260 -4.91 -0.43 -4.19
N VAL A 261 -3.59 -0.59 -4.15
CA VAL A 261 -2.98 -1.82 -3.67
C VAL A 261 -3.17 -1.89 -2.16
N ASP A 262 -3.86 -2.92 -1.67
CA ASP A 262 -4.10 -3.09 -0.24
C ASP A 262 -2.77 -3.19 0.53
N ASP A 263 -2.77 -2.72 1.78
CA ASP A 263 -1.58 -2.75 2.63
C ASP A 263 -1.10 -4.19 2.86
N CYS A 264 -1.97 -5.20 2.83
CA CYS A 264 -1.56 -6.60 2.96
C CYS A 264 -0.72 -7.03 1.74
N ASP A 265 -1.18 -6.72 0.53
CA ASP A 265 -0.41 -6.92 -0.71
C ASP A 265 0.87 -6.06 -0.74
N TYR A 266 0.88 -4.89 -0.08
CA TYR A 266 2.11 -4.08 0.11
C TYR A 266 3.12 -4.74 1.07
N PHE A 267 2.67 -5.42 2.11
CA PHE A 267 3.56 -6.13 3.03
C PHE A 267 4.04 -7.46 2.45
N GLU A 268 3.18 -8.21 1.75
CA GLU A 268 3.59 -9.40 1.01
C GLU A 268 4.63 -9.03 -0.07
N ARG A 269 4.43 -7.87 -0.74
CA ARG A 269 5.40 -7.20 -1.63
C ARG A 269 6.74 -6.88 -0.96
N MET A 270 6.77 -6.36 0.26
CA MET A 270 8.04 -6.11 0.98
C MET A 270 8.75 -7.40 1.40
N VAL A 271 8.02 -8.47 1.72
CA VAL A 271 8.62 -9.73 2.17
C VAL A 271 9.21 -10.51 0.99
N GLU A 272 8.53 -10.54 -0.17
CA GLU A 272 9.10 -11.12 -1.39
C GLU A 272 10.36 -10.35 -1.85
N GLU A 273 10.35 -9.01 -1.78
CA GLU A 273 11.52 -8.20 -2.16
C GLU A 273 12.76 -8.48 -1.30
N VAL A 274 12.59 -8.71 0.00
CA VAL A 274 13.71 -9.03 0.91
C VAL A 274 14.21 -10.47 0.73
N GLN A 275 13.32 -11.42 0.37
CA GLN A 275 13.73 -12.80 0.13
C GLN A 275 14.54 -12.97 -1.16
N ASP A 276 14.21 -12.21 -2.21
CA ASP A 276 14.94 -12.24 -3.49
C ASP A 276 16.33 -11.58 -3.40
N ASP A 277 16.61 -10.76 -2.38
CA ASP A 277 17.90 -10.08 -2.20
C ASP A 277 18.95 -10.97 -1.49
N GLU A 278 18.55 -12.02 -0.76
CA GLU A 278 19.49 -12.89 -0.01
C GLU A 278 20.10 -14.04 -0.84
N VAL A 279 19.48 -14.44 -1.96
CA VAL A 279 19.87 -15.67 -2.67
C VAL A 279 20.88 -15.44 -3.81
N ASP A 280 20.91 -14.26 -4.42
CA ASP A 280 21.68 -14.02 -5.66
C ASP A 280 23.12 -13.49 -5.45
N MET A 281 23.51 -13.10 -4.24
CA MET A 281 24.86 -12.55 -3.98
C MET A 281 25.93 -13.62 -3.68
N ALA A 282 25.55 -14.90 -3.60
CA ALA A 282 26.44 -15.97 -3.14
C ALA A 282 26.89 -16.98 -4.22
N ALA A 283 26.45 -16.85 -5.47
CA ALA A 283 26.57 -17.93 -6.46
C ALA A 283 27.41 -17.62 -7.72
N ASP A 284 28.22 -16.56 -7.74
CA ASP A 284 29.03 -16.18 -8.92
C ASP A 284 30.55 -16.31 -8.69
N GLU A 285 30.99 -17.41 -8.04
CA GLU A 285 32.35 -17.92 -8.20
C GLU A 285 32.32 -19.43 -8.53
N ASP A 286 32.75 -19.75 -9.76
CA ASP A 286 33.19 -21.07 -10.26
C ASP A 286 32.17 -22.21 -10.45
N VAL A 287 31.46 -22.25 -11.59
CA VAL A 287 31.07 -23.53 -12.22
C VAL A 287 31.38 -23.54 -13.73
N ASP A 288 32.49 -24.20 -14.03
CA ASP A 288 33.01 -24.53 -15.35
C ASP A 288 32.31 -25.79 -15.94
N SER A 289 32.02 -25.70 -17.25
CA SER A 289 31.95 -26.76 -18.26
C SER A 289 31.48 -28.18 -17.88
N ARG A 290 30.23 -28.52 -18.24
CA ARG A 290 29.84 -29.69 -19.07
C ARG A 290 28.39 -30.09 -18.83
N ARG A 291 27.51 -29.78 -19.80
CA ARG A 291 26.44 -30.66 -20.33
C ARG A 291 25.57 -29.84 -21.30
N GLN A 292 25.98 -29.79 -22.57
CA GLN A 292 25.07 -29.52 -23.67
C GLN A 292 24.58 -30.88 -24.21
N SER A 293 23.27 -31.09 -24.20
CA SER A 293 22.61 -32.02 -25.12
C SER A 293 21.92 -31.21 -26.22
N PRO A 294 21.74 -31.80 -27.41
CA PRO A 294 21.60 -31.06 -28.66
C PRO A 294 20.17 -30.57 -28.87
N VAL A 295 20.01 -29.27 -29.13
CA VAL A 295 18.77 -28.67 -29.62
C VAL A 295 18.74 -28.79 -31.16
N PRO A 296 17.59 -29.10 -31.80
CA PRO A 296 17.50 -29.27 -33.25
C PRO A 296 17.69 -27.94 -34.01
N PRO A 297 18.13 -28.00 -35.29
CA PRO A 297 18.44 -26.82 -36.09
C PRO A 297 17.15 -26.14 -36.55
N TYR A 298 16.89 -24.94 -36.03
CA TYR A 298 15.97 -23.98 -36.63
C TYR A 298 16.80 -22.86 -37.28
N ASP A 299 16.35 -22.45 -38.45
CA ASP A 299 17.08 -21.64 -39.42
C ASP A 299 17.61 -20.31 -38.84
N ASP A 300 18.93 -20.17 -39.01
CA ASP A 300 19.76 -19.04 -38.65
C ASP A 300 19.54 -17.88 -39.63
N GLU A 301 18.50 -17.08 -39.38
CA GLU A 301 18.55 -15.64 -39.68
C GLU A 301 18.59 -14.88 -38.36
N GLY A 302 19.77 -14.87 -37.73
CA GLY A 302 20.04 -14.05 -36.57
C GLY A 302 19.73 -12.56 -36.82
N PRO A 303 19.27 -11.81 -35.80
CA PRO A 303 19.23 -10.37 -35.90
C PRO A 303 20.66 -9.86 -35.99
N SER A 304 21.02 -9.43 -37.20
CA SER A 304 22.19 -8.62 -37.49
C SER A 304 22.47 -7.68 -36.32
N SER A 305 23.63 -7.86 -35.69
CA SER A 305 24.18 -6.96 -34.68
C SER A 305 24.19 -5.56 -35.28
N VAL A 306 23.15 -4.77 -35.03
CA VAL A 306 23.17 -3.34 -35.25
C VAL A 306 24.05 -2.80 -34.13
N LYS A 307 25.37 -2.80 -34.38
CA LYS A 307 26.29 -1.89 -33.71
C LYS A 307 25.79 -0.50 -34.04
N ALA A 308 25.04 0.09 -33.13
CA ALA A 308 24.83 1.52 -33.15
C ALA A 308 26.22 2.16 -32.98
N GLU A 309 26.84 2.54 -34.09
CA GLU A 309 28.05 3.35 -34.10
C GLU A 309 27.68 4.72 -33.51
N LEU A 310 27.94 4.88 -32.22
CA LEU A 310 27.89 6.19 -31.57
C LEU A 310 29.10 7.03 -32.04
N PRO A 311 28.92 8.32 -32.39
CA PRO A 311 29.97 9.15 -32.99
C PRO A 311 31.21 9.31 -32.10
N SER A 312 32.40 9.04 -32.65
CA SER A 312 33.72 8.89 -31.99
C SER A 312 34.37 10.17 -31.42
N THR A 313 33.64 11.11 -30.84
CA THR A 313 34.24 12.28 -30.16
C THR A 313 33.58 12.54 -28.81
N TRP A 314 33.84 11.66 -27.83
CA TRP A 314 33.22 11.74 -26.51
C TRP A 314 34.24 12.23 -25.49
N ASN A 315 33.99 13.44 -24.97
CA ASN A 315 34.77 14.02 -23.89
C ASN A 315 34.60 13.16 -22.63
N ALA A 316 35.69 12.85 -21.91
CA ALA A 316 35.69 11.99 -20.73
C ALA A 316 34.70 12.42 -19.62
N GLY A 317 34.32 13.70 -19.56
CA GLY A 317 33.29 14.19 -18.64
C GLY A 317 31.85 13.82 -18.99
N SER A 318 31.55 13.53 -20.27
CA SER A 318 30.19 13.15 -20.73
C SER A 318 29.84 11.74 -20.31
N THR A 319 30.80 10.81 -20.42
CA THR A 319 30.56 9.37 -20.21
C THR A 319 30.17 9.02 -18.77
N SER A 320 30.78 9.67 -17.77
CA SER A 320 30.42 9.45 -16.35
C SER A 320 29.01 9.95 -16.03
N MET A 321 28.63 11.10 -16.59
CA MET A 321 27.29 11.68 -16.42
C MET A 321 26.23 10.79 -17.09
N GLU A 322 26.51 10.28 -18.29
CA GLU A 322 25.60 9.41 -19.01
C GLU A 322 25.42 8.05 -18.33
N LEU A 323 26.47 7.46 -17.76
CA LEU A 323 26.36 6.23 -16.97
C LEU A 323 25.50 6.44 -15.72
N ARG A 324 25.69 7.56 -15.00
CA ARG A 324 24.85 7.91 -13.85
C ARG A 324 23.39 8.13 -14.25
N GLN A 325 23.15 8.82 -15.37
CA GLN A 325 21.80 9.01 -15.91
C GLN A 325 21.17 7.68 -16.29
N ARG A 326 21.91 6.78 -16.93
CA ARG A 326 21.44 5.44 -17.27
C ARG A 326 21.11 4.61 -16.05
N ILE A 327 21.94 4.65 -15.00
CA ILE A 327 21.67 4.00 -13.71
C ILE A 327 20.37 4.54 -13.12
N ALA A 328 20.24 5.87 -13.02
CA ALA A 328 19.03 6.51 -12.48
C ALA A 328 17.76 6.11 -13.25
N LEU A 329 17.82 6.08 -14.59
CA LEU A 329 16.69 5.65 -15.42
C LEU A 329 16.35 4.16 -15.25
N LEU A 330 17.36 3.30 -15.06
CA LEU A 330 17.14 1.87 -14.81
C LEU A 330 16.59 1.63 -13.40
N GLU A 331 17.05 2.38 -12.41
CA GLU A 331 16.51 2.35 -11.04
C GLU A 331 15.06 2.83 -11.03
N GLU A 332 14.75 3.95 -11.67
CA GLU A 332 13.37 4.43 -11.83
C GLU A 332 12.49 3.39 -12.54
N ALA A 333 12.97 2.80 -13.64
CA ALA A 333 12.23 1.75 -14.35
C ALA A 333 12.01 0.51 -13.48
N ARG A 334 12.98 0.15 -12.62
CA ARG A 334 12.84 -0.97 -11.66
C ARG A 334 11.74 -0.71 -10.64
N GLU A 335 11.65 0.51 -10.11
CA GLU A 335 10.62 0.89 -9.13
C GLU A 335 9.23 1.01 -9.78
N GLN A 336 9.17 1.39 -11.06
CA GLN A 336 7.92 1.50 -11.83
C GLN A 336 7.45 0.17 -12.42
N LEU A 337 8.26 -0.90 -12.35
CA LEU A 337 7.89 -2.19 -12.92
C LEU A 337 6.63 -2.72 -12.24
N PRO A 338 5.58 -3.02 -13.02
CA PRO A 338 4.37 -3.61 -12.47
C PRO A 338 4.64 -5.03 -11.93
N PHE A 339 4.06 -5.32 -10.78
CA PHE A 339 4.16 -6.63 -10.12
C PHE A 339 3.14 -7.62 -10.69
N GLY A 340 3.53 -8.90 -10.74
CA GLY A 340 2.58 -9.99 -10.90
C GLY A 340 1.90 -10.26 -9.56
N THR A 341 0.57 -10.28 -9.52
CA THR A 341 -0.18 -10.66 -8.32
C THR A 341 -0.21 -12.18 -8.21
N PHE A 342 0.71 -12.79 -7.45
CA PHE A 342 0.76 -14.23 -7.21
C PHE A 342 0.03 -14.61 -5.91
N GLY A 343 -1.28 -14.42 -5.88
CA GLY A 343 -2.10 -14.82 -4.72
C GLY A 343 -2.58 -16.28 -4.82
N ALA A 344 -2.27 -17.12 -3.82
CA ALA A 344 -2.68 -18.53 -3.78
C ALA A 344 -4.20 -18.75 -3.75
N SER A 345 -4.97 -17.73 -3.36
CA SER A 345 -6.43 -17.68 -3.53
C SER A 345 -6.85 -16.25 -3.84
N SER A 346 -7.26 -15.96 -5.06
CA SER A 346 -7.89 -14.66 -5.34
C SER A 346 -9.31 -14.72 -4.75
N ARG A 347 -9.55 -14.04 -3.62
CA ARG A 347 -10.90 -13.95 -3.04
C ARG A 347 -11.86 -13.42 -4.10
N GLY A 348 -12.94 -14.15 -4.37
CA GLY A 348 -13.96 -13.76 -5.35
C GLY A 348 -13.79 -14.33 -6.76
N VAL A 349 -12.86 -15.28 -6.98
CA VAL A 349 -12.82 -16.03 -8.25
C VAL A 349 -14.07 -16.89 -8.36
N GLU A 350 -14.77 -16.79 -9.49
CA GLU A 350 -15.95 -17.60 -9.76
C GLU A 350 -15.56 -19.09 -9.81
N GLU A 351 -16.35 -19.95 -9.18
CA GLU A 351 -16.09 -21.40 -9.02
C GLU A 351 -15.89 -22.13 -10.35
N ARG A 352 -16.29 -21.54 -11.47
CA ARG A 352 -16.17 -22.12 -12.82
C ARG A 352 -14.88 -21.74 -13.54
N VAL A 353 -14.14 -20.74 -13.06
CA VAL A 353 -12.91 -20.27 -13.70
C VAL A 353 -11.84 -21.34 -13.55
N THR A 354 -11.31 -21.83 -14.67
CA THR A 354 -10.24 -22.83 -14.69
C THR A 354 -8.94 -22.18 -15.14
N CYS A 355 -7.89 -22.32 -14.35
CA CYS A 355 -6.57 -21.81 -14.69
C CYS A 355 -6.02 -22.52 -15.93
N SER A 356 -5.62 -21.75 -16.94
CA SER A 356 -5.10 -22.26 -18.22
C SER A 356 -3.71 -22.91 -18.09
N PHE A 357 -3.03 -22.70 -16.96
CA PHE A 357 -1.65 -23.17 -16.75
C PHE A 357 -1.58 -24.42 -15.88
N CYS A 358 -2.23 -24.42 -14.71
CA CYS A 358 -2.20 -25.55 -13.77
C CYS A 358 -3.53 -26.32 -13.68
N SER A 359 -4.54 -25.93 -14.45
CA SER A 359 -5.85 -26.60 -14.54
C SER A 359 -6.67 -26.67 -13.24
N LEU A 360 -6.30 -25.91 -12.20
CA LEU A 360 -7.12 -25.78 -10.99
C LEU A 360 -8.33 -24.89 -11.27
N THR A 361 -9.49 -25.28 -10.74
CA THR A 361 -10.77 -24.61 -10.98
C THR A 361 -11.26 -23.91 -9.70
N GLY A 362 -11.70 -22.66 -9.80
CA GLY A 362 -12.25 -21.87 -8.70
C GLY A 362 -11.24 -21.40 -7.65
N VAL A 363 -9.94 -21.63 -7.86
CA VAL A 363 -8.88 -21.29 -6.89
C VAL A 363 -8.24 -19.92 -7.19
N HIS A 364 -7.87 -19.68 -8.45
CA HIS A 364 -7.22 -18.46 -8.91
C HIS A 364 -7.50 -18.22 -10.40
N CYS A 365 -7.41 -16.96 -10.84
CA CYS A 365 -7.40 -16.61 -12.26
C CYS A 365 -6.06 -16.99 -12.92
N SER A 366 -6.06 -17.26 -14.24
CA SER A 366 -4.85 -17.67 -14.96
C SER A 366 -3.70 -16.67 -14.80
N ASP A 367 -3.98 -15.35 -14.76
CA ASP A 367 -2.95 -14.32 -14.56
C ASP A 367 -2.21 -14.44 -13.21
N SER A 368 -2.89 -14.91 -12.17
CA SER A 368 -2.37 -15.09 -10.81
C SER A 368 -1.94 -16.53 -10.49
N CYS A 369 -1.60 -17.36 -11.48
CA CYS A 369 -1.24 -18.75 -11.22
C CYS A 369 0.03 -18.88 -10.34
N PRO A 370 -0.05 -19.49 -9.14
CA PRO A 370 1.10 -19.64 -8.25
C PRO A 370 2.00 -20.81 -8.66
N ASN A 371 1.48 -21.76 -9.43
CA ASN A 371 2.20 -22.99 -9.82
C ASN A 371 3.12 -22.80 -11.03
N VAL A 372 2.83 -21.80 -11.87
CA VAL A 372 3.61 -21.48 -13.06
C VAL A 372 3.85 -19.97 -13.02
N ARG A 373 5.03 -19.57 -12.56
CA ARG A 373 5.36 -18.14 -12.38
C ARG A 373 6.01 -17.54 -13.63
N ASP A 374 6.95 -18.25 -14.24
CA ASP A 374 7.72 -17.77 -15.39
C ASP A 374 6.84 -17.59 -16.63
N GLY A 375 6.84 -16.38 -17.19
CA GLY A 375 6.03 -16.08 -18.37
C GLY A 375 6.42 -16.85 -19.64
N ASN A 376 7.68 -17.28 -19.81
CA ASN A 376 8.07 -18.13 -20.95
C ASN A 376 7.46 -19.52 -20.82
N GLU A 377 7.52 -20.12 -19.63
CA GLU A 377 6.87 -21.39 -19.33
C GLU A 377 5.35 -21.30 -19.58
N ARG A 378 4.71 -20.21 -19.15
CA ARG A 378 3.29 -19.94 -19.44
C ARG A 378 3.01 -19.89 -20.94
N PHE A 379 3.87 -19.21 -21.70
CA PHE A 379 3.75 -19.12 -23.15
C PHE A 379 3.89 -20.49 -23.81
N GLU A 380 4.88 -21.30 -23.40
CA GLU A 380 5.06 -22.67 -23.91
C GLU A 380 3.86 -23.57 -23.62
N ILE A 381 3.28 -23.49 -22.41
CA ILE A 381 2.08 -24.24 -22.04
C ILE A 381 0.91 -23.88 -22.97
N VAL A 382 0.71 -22.59 -23.23
CA VAL A 382 -0.34 -22.10 -24.15
C VAL A 382 -0.13 -22.65 -25.56
N MET A 383 1.10 -22.58 -26.08
CA MET A 383 1.41 -23.08 -27.42
C MET A 383 1.26 -24.60 -27.51
N ARG A 384 1.67 -25.35 -26.48
CA ARG A 384 1.55 -26.82 -26.43
C ARG A 384 0.11 -27.29 -26.27
N SER A 385 -0.75 -26.49 -25.65
CA SER A 385 -2.15 -26.80 -25.36
C SER A 385 -3.11 -26.33 -26.46
N ASP A 386 -2.58 -25.83 -27.58
CA ASP A 386 -3.32 -25.20 -28.68
C ASP A 386 -4.30 -24.11 -28.20
N LEU A 387 -3.87 -23.32 -27.21
CA LEU A 387 -4.64 -22.18 -26.71
C LEU A 387 -4.25 -20.90 -27.45
N CYS A 388 -5.21 -20.01 -27.64
CA CYS A 388 -4.96 -18.72 -28.26
C CYS A 388 -4.17 -17.82 -27.29
N LYS A 389 -2.98 -17.37 -27.70
CA LYS A 389 -2.14 -16.48 -26.88
C LYS A 389 -2.77 -15.14 -26.51
N TYR A 390 -3.86 -14.72 -27.16
CA TYR A 390 -4.54 -13.46 -26.88
C TYR A 390 -5.70 -13.59 -25.88
N CYS A 391 -6.34 -14.76 -25.79
CA CYS A 391 -7.51 -14.96 -24.92
C CYS A 391 -7.42 -16.16 -23.99
N LEU A 392 -6.34 -16.96 -24.09
CA LEU A 392 -6.07 -18.18 -23.31
C LEU A 392 -7.13 -19.29 -23.46
N GLU A 393 -7.99 -19.19 -24.47
CA GLU A 393 -9.02 -20.16 -24.78
C GLU A 393 -8.81 -20.76 -26.17
N ARG A 394 -9.55 -21.83 -26.48
CA ARG A 394 -9.62 -22.40 -27.85
C ARG A 394 -10.47 -21.48 -28.72
N CYS A 395 -9.81 -20.52 -29.38
CA CYS A 395 -10.49 -19.52 -30.19
C CYS A 395 -10.95 -20.13 -31.53
N PRO A 396 -12.26 -20.08 -31.87
CA PRO A 396 -12.77 -20.67 -33.11
C PRO A 396 -12.54 -19.79 -34.35
N TYR A 397 -12.06 -18.55 -34.16
CA TYR A 397 -11.84 -17.59 -35.24
C TYR A 397 -10.40 -17.63 -35.74
N GLU A 398 -10.20 -17.47 -37.05
CA GLU A 398 -8.87 -17.30 -37.65
C GLU A 398 -8.12 -16.10 -37.06
N VAL A 399 -8.87 -15.06 -36.67
CA VAL A 399 -8.35 -13.87 -35.98
C VAL A 399 -9.09 -13.68 -34.66
N CYS A 400 -8.36 -13.80 -33.55
CA CYS A 400 -8.93 -13.56 -32.22
C CYS A 400 -9.35 -12.09 -32.05
N LYS A 401 -10.55 -11.85 -31.51
CA LYS A 401 -11.05 -10.49 -31.22
C LYS A 401 -10.14 -9.69 -30.27
N TYR A 402 -9.35 -10.37 -29.45
CA TYR A 402 -8.41 -9.76 -28.50
C TYR A 402 -7.02 -9.48 -29.09
N ARG A 403 -6.79 -9.79 -30.38
CA ARG A 403 -5.49 -9.59 -31.05
C ARG A 403 -4.97 -8.15 -30.96
N TYR A 404 -5.88 -7.18 -31.02
CA TYR A 404 -5.54 -5.75 -31.01
C TYR A 404 -5.51 -5.13 -29.61
N ARG A 405 -5.78 -5.93 -28.57
CA ARG A 405 -5.70 -5.43 -27.20
C ARG A 405 -4.23 -5.42 -26.78
N ASP A 406 -3.73 -4.24 -26.46
CA ASP A 406 -2.38 -4.10 -25.91
C ASP A 406 -2.26 -4.80 -24.55
N CYS A 407 -1.11 -5.43 -24.32
CA CYS A 407 -0.77 -5.99 -23.01
C CYS A 407 -0.51 -4.84 -22.03
N TRP A 408 -1.23 -4.83 -20.91
CA TRP A 408 -1.13 -3.77 -19.90
C TRP A 408 0.32 -3.55 -19.40
N TYR A 409 1.05 -4.64 -19.16
CA TYR A 409 2.46 -4.57 -18.75
C TYR A 409 3.36 -3.97 -19.84
N CYS A 410 3.19 -4.38 -21.10
CA CYS A 410 3.98 -3.86 -22.22
C CYS A 410 3.69 -2.38 -22.47
N ALA A 411 2.42 -1.97 -22.35
CA ALA A 411 2.02 -0.57 -22.52
C ALA A 411 2.71 0.35 -21.51
N ARG A 412 2.89 -0.10 -20.26
CA ARG A 412 3.52 0.69 -19.19
C ARG A 412 5.03 0.88 -19.38
N VAL A 413 5.72 -0.07 -20.02
CA VAL A 413 7.17 0.02 -20.28
C VAL A 413 7.53 0.59 -21.65
N ARG A 414 6.55 0.77 -22.54
CA ARG A 414 6.76 1.33 -23.89
C ARG A 414 7.30 2.76 -23.78
N GLY A 415 8.36 3.09 -24.52
CA GLY A 415 9.02 4.39 -24.46
C GLY A 415 9.98 4.59 -23.28
N THR A 416 10.21 3.57 -22.46
CA THR A 416 11.18 3.62 -21.34
C THR A 416 12.53 3.01 -21.72
N THR A 417 13.53 3.11 -20.85
CA THR A 417 14.86 2.51 -21.05
C THR A 417 14.87 0.99 -21.05
N ILE A 418 13.75 0.34 -20.71
CA ILE A 418 13.57 -1.11 -20.67
C ILE A 418 12.55 -1.60 -21.71
N GLU A 419 12.18 -0.76 -22.70
CA GLU A 419 11.29 -1.14 -23.79
C GLU A 419 11.79 -2.36 -24.58
N ASP A 420 13.11 -2.57 -24.61
CA ASP A 420 13.73 -3.72 -25.28
C ASP A 420 13.40 -5.07 -24.62
N LEU A 421 12.84 -5.07 -23.41
CA LEU A 421 12.35 -6.26 -22.72
C LEU A 421 10.94 -6.69 -23.17
N ILE A 422 10.25 -5.88 -23.98
CA ILE A 422 8.93 -6.24 -24.52
C ILE A 422 9.08 -7.43 -25.48
N PRO A 423 8.33 -8.54 -25.27
CA PRO A 423 8.35 -9.68 -26.19
C PRO A 423 7.96 -9.27 -27.62
N ARG A 424 8.74 -9.73 -28.61
CA ARG A 424 8.49 -9.47 -30.04
C ARG A 424 7.54 -10.50 -30.66
N ASP A 425 6.43 -10.79 -29.98
CA ASP A 425 5.47 -11.81 -30.39
C ASP A 425 4.27 -11.26 -31.17
N GLY A 426 4.21 -9.94 -31.41
CA GLY A 426 3.05 -9.32 -32.06
C GLY A 426 1.80 -9.31 -31.16
N GLY A 427 2.01 -9.26 -29.84
CA GLY A 427 0.97 -9.15 -28.83
C GLY A 427 0.65 -10.48 -28.16
N HIS A 428 0.24 -10.40 -26.90
CA HIS A 428 -0.11 -11.52 -26.03
C HIS A 428 -1.10 -11.09 -24.94
N HIS A 429 -1.74 -12.07 -24.33
CA HIS A 429 -2.52 -11.90 -23.11
C HIS A 429 -1.60 -11.55 -21.94
N ARG A 430 -2.02 -10.62 -21.06
CA ARG A 430 -1.20 -10.12 -19.93
C ARG A 430 -0.58 -11.22 -19.06
N ALA A 431 -1.27 -12.35 -18.91
CA ALA A 431 -0.79 -13.50 -18.13
C ALA A 431 0.48 -14.16 -18.69
N LEU A 432 0.80 -13.93 -19.97
CA LEU A 432 1.98 -14.46 -20.66
C LEU A 432 3.14 -13.47 -20.71
N CYS A 433 3.00 -12.29 -20.10
CA CYS A 433 4.01 -11.25 -20.21
C CYS A 433 5.17 -11.50 -19.25
N ASN A 434 6.41 -11.45 -19.76
CA ASN A 434 7.63 -11.61 -18.95
C ASN A 434 8.10 -10.32 -18.27
N ILE A 435 7.46 -9.16 -18.56
CA ILE A 435 7.88 -7.87 -18.01
C ILE A 435 7.91 -7.86 -16.47
N PRO A 436 6.90 -8.40 -15.75
CA PRO A 436 6.94 -8.50 -14.29
C PRO A 436 8.13 -9.32 -13.77
N ASP A 437 8.55 -10.34 -14.53
CA ASP A 437 9.66 -11.24 -14.18
C ASP A 437 11.03 -10.66 -14.55
N ALA A 438 11.08 -9.47 -15.17
CA ALA A 438 12.30 -8.90 -15.71
C ALA A 438 13.17 -8.16 -14.66
N LYS A 439 12.73 -8.09 -13.39
CA LYS A 439 13.48 -7.44 -12.30
C LYS A 439 14.94 -7.91 -12.19
N PRO A 440 15.27 -9.22 -12.22
CA PRO A 440 16.66 -9.68 -12.16
C PRO A 440 17.50 -9.24 -13.36
N ILE A 441 16.89 -9.08 -14.54
CA ILE A 441 17.56 -8.56 -15.74
C ILE A 441 17.93 -7.09 -15.54
N ILE A 442 17.01 -6.28 -15.00
CA ILE A 442 17.27 -4.86 -14.71
C ILE A 442 18.34 -4.71 -13.63
N ARG A 443 18.28 -5.51 -12.54
CA ARG A 443 19.33 -5.54 -11.50
C ARG A 443 20.71 -5.79 -12.10
N ARG A 444 20.84 -6.81 -12.97
CA ARG A 444 22.11 -7.10 -13.68
C ARG A 444 22.57 -5.94 -14.57
N ARG A 445 21.65 -5.24 -15.24
CA ARG A 445 21.98 -4.03 -16.04
C ARG A 445 22.48 -2.88 -15.17
N ILE A 446 21.85 -2.65 -14.03
CA ILE A 446 22.27 -1.63 -13.05
C ILE A 446 23.67 -1.97 -12.51
N ALA A 447 23.90 -3.22 -12.10
CA ALA A 447 25.20 -3.67 -11.60
C ALA A 447 26.31 -3.54 -12.67
N ALA A 448 26.01 -3.91 -13.92
CA ALA A 448 26.95 -3.74 -15.04
C ALA A 448 27.29 -2.26 -15.28
N ALA A 449 26.28 -1.37 -15.25
CA ALA A 449 26.49 0.07 -15.41
C ALA A 449 27.31 0.68 -14.26
N TRP A 450 27.08 0.27 -13.01
CA TRP A 450 27.91 0.65 -11.86
C TRP A 450 29.36 0.20 -12.04
N LYS A 451 29.59 -1.05 -12.46
CA LYS A 451 30.94 -1.58 -12.71
C LYS A 451 31.66 -0.81 -13.84
N GLU A 452 30.94 -0.38 -14.86
CA GLU A 452 31.50 0.50 -15.90
C GLU A 452 31.85 1.88 -15.36
N LEU A 453 31.00 2.46 -14.50
CA LEU A 453 31.24 3.75 -13.86
C LEU A 453 32.46 3.71 -12.94
N GLU A 454 32.64 2.64 -12.17
CA GLU A 454 33.82 2.42 -11.32
C GLU A 454 35.11 2.33 -12.13
N LYS A 455 35.11 1.56 -13.23
CA LYS A 455 36.26 1.47 -14.14
C LYS A 455 36.62 2.83 -14.72
N TRP A 456 35.61 3.63 -15.09
CA TRP A 456 35.83 4.99 -15.58
C TRP A 456 36.44 5.92 -14.52
N ASN A 457 35.95 5.86 -13.29
CA ASN A 457 36.50 6.65 -12.18
C ASN A 457 37.93 6.23 -11.79
N ALA A 458 38.34 5.00 -12.08
CA ALA A 458 39.70 4.53 -11.81
C ALA A 458 40.73 4.95 -12.88
N LEU A 459 40.29 5.39 -14.07
CA LEU A 459 41.13 5.77 -15.20
C LEU A 459 41.39 7.29 -15.31
N GLY A 460 40.61 8.12 -14.63
CA GLY A 460 40.75 9.57 -14.56
C GLY A 460 41.30 10.01 -13.22
#